data_AF-A0A7R9BI71-F1
#
_entry.id   AF-A0A7R9BI71-F1
#
_cell.length_a   1.000
_cell.length_b   1.000
_cell.length_c   1.000
_cell.angle_alpha   90.00
_cell.angle_beta   90.00
_cell.angle_gamma   90.00
#
_symmetry.space_group_name_H-M   'P 1'
#
loop_
_entity.id
_entity.type
_entity.pdbx_description
1 polymer ?
#
loop_
_entity_poly.entity_id
_entity_poly.type
_entity_poly.pdbx_seq_one_letter_code
_entity_poly.pdbx_strand_id
1 'polypeptide(L)'
;MTEVTLTEGVSKVKAQGMGVHKPEEIEGKGHRDIQVLSDLLADKEFFFGTEPALLDVVAFSVLSQFVCFDPEVEFPLRTWIEQNTPNVISFVDRMKEKCFPDWEDMLKNLDLNSHLPKEKKEEPAEEKTDEKKEAPEKTEEVKEEAKVNGEKEEKKAE
;
A
#
# COMPACT_ATOMS: atom_id res chain seq x y z
N MET A 1 21.31 1.68 31.48
CA MET A 1 19.92 2.18 31.43
C MET A 1 19.18 1.75 30.15
N THR A 2 19.77 0.91 29.30
CA THR A 2 19.25 0.51 27.98
C THR A 2 18.64 -0.91 27.95
N GLU A 3 19.01 -1.80 28.87
CA GLU A 3 18.47 -3.17 28.91
C GLU A 3 17.06 -3.24 29.53
N VAL A 4 16.73 -2.32 30.44
CA VAL A 4 15.41 -2.27 31.11
C VAL A 4 14.30 -1.82 30.14
N THR A 5 14.62 -0.98 29.17
CA THR A 5 13.63 -0.48 28.19
C THR A 5 13.28 -1.51 27.11
N LEU A 6 14.21 -2.40 26.76
CA LEU A 6 13.98 -3.43 25.74
C LEU A 6 13.00 -4.52 26.24
N THR A 7 13.13 -4.94 27.50
CA THR A 7 12.29 -5.98 28.11
C THR A 7 10.86 -5.49 28.39
N GLU A 8 10.70 -4.21 28.74
CA GLU A 8 9.37 -3.57 28.83
C GLU A 8 8.68 -3.46 27.47
N GLY A 9 9.43 -3.12 26.42
CA GLY A 9 8.91 -3.07 25.04
C GLY A 9 8.40 -4.44 24.58
N VAL A 10 9.20 -5.50 24.78
CA VAL A 10 8.81 -6.87 24.42
C VAL A 10 7.57 -7.33 25.21
N SER A 11 7.50 -7.00 26.50
CA SER A 11 6.34 -7.34 27.34
C SER A 11 5.05 -6.65 26.87
N LYS A 12 5.13 -5.37 26.46
CA LYS A 12 3.98 -4.62 25.92
C LYS A 12 3.51 -5.19 24.57
N VAL A 13 4.45 -5.54 23.69
CA VAL A 13 4.16 -6.16 22.38
C VAL A 13 3.48 -7.53 22.57
N LYS A 14 3.97 -8.35 23.49
CA LYS A 14 3.35 -9.64 23.83
C LYS A 14 1.97 -9.49 24.46
N ALA A 15 1.76 -8.50 25.32
CA ALA A 15 0.45 -8.23 25.93
C ALA A 15 -0.62 -7.84 24.90
N GLN A 16 -0.21 -7.23 23.77
CA GLN A 16 -1.07 -6.92 22.62
C GLN A 16 -1.26 -8.12 21.67
N GLY A 17 -0.78 -9.32 22.03
CA GLY A 17 -0.91 -10.52 21.22
C GLY A 17 0.08 -10.63 20.04
N MET A 18 1.02 -9.70 19.93
CA MET A 18 2.05 -9.77 18.88
C MET A 18 3.15 -10.75 19.28
N GLY A 19 3.42 -11.75 18.43
CA GLY A 19 4.46 -12.75 18.67
C GLY A 19 4.17 -13.75 19.79
N VAL A 20 2.92 -13.88 20.25
CA VAL A 20 2.51 -14.88 21.27
C VAL A 20 1.97 -16.17 20.67
N HIS A 21 1.55 -16.14 19.40
CA HIS A 21 1.13 -17.33 18.66
C HIS A 21 2.30 -17.90 17.87
N LYS A 22 2.37 -19.23 17.82
CA LYS A 22 3.32 -19.92 16.93
C LYS A 22 2.88 -19.70 15.47
N PRO A 23 3.82 -19.59 14.52
CA PRO A 23 3.50 -19.40 13.10
C PRO A 23 2.45 -20.39 12.58
N GLU A 24 2.56 -21.66 12.97
CA GLU A 24 1.66 -22.73 12.54
C GLU A 24 0.24 -22.56 13.10
N GLU A 25 0.11 -21.97 14.30
CA GLU A 25 -1.20 -21.68 14.90
C GLU A 25 -1.90 -20.52 14.19
N ILE A 26 -1.12 -19.53 13.73
CA ILE A 26 -1.63 -18.38 12.97
C ILE A 26 -2.12 -18.86 11.61
N GLU A 27 -1.34 -19.68 10.91
CA GLU A 27 -1.71 -20.29 9.64
C GLU A 27 -2.99 -21.14 9.79
N GLY A 28 -3.06 -21.99 10.82
CA GLY A 28 -4.23 -22.82 11.09
C GLY A 28 -5.50 -22.04 11.44
N LYS A 29 -5.38 -20.80 11.95
CA LYS A 29 -6.53 -19.90 12.11
C LYS A 29 -6.96 -19.33 10.77
N GLY A 30 -6.01 -18.79 10.00
CA GLY A 30 -6.26 -18.26 8.65
C GLY A 30 -6.94 -19.28 7.74
N HIS A 31 -6.44 -20.52 7.69
CA HIS A 31 -7.05 -21.59 6.90
C HIS A 31 -8.50 -21.85 7.30
N ARG A 32 -8.80 -21.91 8.60
CA ARG A 32 -10.16 -22.15 9.10
C ARG A 32 -11.10 -21.00 8.77
N ASP A 33 -10.67 -19.76 8.97
CA ASP A 33 -11.50 -18.60 8.70
C ASP A 33 -11.84 -18.50 7.20
N ILE A 34 -10.87 -18.77 6.33
CA ILE A 34 -11.09 -18.78 4.87
C ILE A 34 -11.95 -19.97 4.45
N GLN A 35 -11.78 -21.14 5.06
CA GLN A 35 -12.65 -22.29 4.81
C GLN A 35 -14.11 -21.95 5.16
N VAL A 36 -14.36 -21.29 6.28
CA VAL A 36 -15.72 -20.86 6.67
C VAL A 36 -16.30 -19.89 5.64
N LEU A 37 -15.51 -18.96 5.13
CA LEU A 37 -15.96 -18.06 4.05
C LEU A 37 -16.27 -18.84 2.76
N SER A 38 -15.42 -19.81 2.40
CA SER A 38 -15.65 -20.70 1.26
C SER A 38 -16.96 -21.48 1.41
N ASP A 39 -17.19 -22.10 2.57
CA ASP A 39 -18.38 -22.89 2.86
C ASP A 39 -19.64 -22.00 2.88
N LEU A 40 -19.53 -20.79 3.45
CA LEU A 40 -20.61 -19.83 3.49
C LEU A 40 -20.97 -19.32 2.09
N LEU A 41 -19.98 -19.08 1.24
CA LEU A 41 -20.19 -18.69 -0.16
C LEU A 41 -20.84 -19.84 -0.95
N ALA A 42 -20.31 -21.05 -0.80
CA ALA A 42 -20.73 -22.24 -1.56
C ALA A 42 -20.76 -21.92 -3.07
N ASP A 43 -21.89 -22.19 -3.74
CA ASP A 43 -22.09 -21.94 -5.18
C ASP A 43 -22.69 -20.55 -5.49
N LYS A 44 -22.80 -19.67 -4.48
CA LYS A 44 -23.39 -18.33 -4.67
C LYS A 44 -22.40 -17.38 -5.34
N GLU A 45 -22.92 -16.38 -6.05
CA GLU A 45 -22.09 -15.31 -6.61
C GLU A 45 -21.51 -14.42 -5.50
N PHE A 46 -22.35 -14.08 -4.51
CA PHE A 46 -22.06 -13.27 -3.32
C PHE A 46 -22.63 -13.94 -2.06
N PHE A 47 -22.17 -13.54 -0.88
CA PHE A 47 -22.54 -14.19 0.39
C PHE A 47 -24.05 -14.22 0.66
N PHE A 48 -24.78 -13.20 0.20
CA PHE A 48 -26.23 -13.07 0.42
C PHE A 48 -27.08 -13.16 -0.86
N GLY A 49 -26.52 -13.61 -1.99
CA GLY A 49 -27.28 -13.84 -3.22
C GLY A 49 -26.56 -13.36 -4.48
N THR A 50 -27.28 -12.60 -5.31
CA THR A 50 -26.84 -12.16 -6.65
C THR A 50 -26.28 -10.74 -6.67
N GLU A 51 -26.44 -9.97 -5.59
CA GLU A 51 -25.83 -8.64 -5.46
C GLU A 51 -24.87 -8.60 -4.27
N PRO A 52 -23.74 -7.87 -4.39
CA PRO A 52 -22.78 -7.73 -3.30
C PRO A 52 -23.40 -6.94 -2.15
N ALA A 53 -23.21 -7.45 -0.94
CA ALA A 53 -23.57 -6.78 0.30
C ALA A 53 -22.31 -6.30 1.04
N LEU A 54 -22.51 -5.69 2.22
CA LEU A 54 -21.41 -5.20 3.05
C LEU A 54 -20.38 -6.30 3.37
N LEU A 55 -20.84 -7.53 3.63
CA LEU A 55 -19.94 -8.64 3.92
C LEU A 55 -19.02 -8.93 2.73
N ASP A 56 -19.54 -8.88 1.50
CA ASP A 56 -18.74 -9.11 0.29
C ASP A 56 -17.63 -8.06 0.16
N VAL A 57 -17.95 -6.78 0.39
CA VAL A 57 -16.97 -5.69 0.36
C VAL A 57 -15.89 -5.87 1.43
N VAL A 58 -16.30 -6.19 2.66
CA VAL A 58 -15.36 -6.40 3.77
C VAL A 58 -14.48 -7.62 3.52
N ALA A 59 -15.07 -8.75 3.12
CA ALA A 59 -14.33 -9.96 2.79
C ALA A 59 -13.34 -9.72 1.64
N PHE A 60 -13.77 -9.03 0.58
CA PHE A 60 -12.90 -8.65 -0.53
C PHE A 60 -11.71 -7.81 -0.07
N SER A 61 -11.93 -6.80 0.79
CA SER A 61 -10.85 -5.92 1.25
C SER A 61 -9.72 -6.64 1.99
N VAL A 62 -10.03 -7.77 2.62
CA VAL A 62 -9.07 -8.62 3.33
C VAL A 62 -8.47 -9.65 2.38
N LEU A 63 -9.31 -10.39 1.66
CA LEU A 63 -8.87 -11.48 0.78
C LEU A 63 -8.01 -11.00 -0.40
N SER A 64 -8.30 -9.81 -0.94
CA SER A 64 -7.50 -9.22 -2.03
C SER A 64 -6.03 -9.00 -1.64
N GLN A 65 -5.74 -8.76 -0.36
CA GLN A 65 -4.36 -8.59 0.13
C GLN A 65 -3.52 -9.86 -0.01
N PHE A 66 -4.16 -11.03 -0.01
CA PHE A 66 -3.49 -12.32 -0.16
C PHE A 66 -3.52 -12.80 -1.60
N VAL A 67 -4.64 -12.61 -2.29
CA VAL A 67 -4.89 -13.17 -3.63
C VAL A 67 -4.33 -12.26 -4.73
N CYS A 68 -4.48 -10.94 -4.60
CA CYS A 68 -4.06 -9.97 -5.62
C CYS A 68 -2.65 -9.42 -5.39
N PHE A 69 -1.89 -10.04 -4.49
CA PHE A 69 -0.51 -9.69 -4.23
C PHE A 69 0.42 -10.17 -5.34
N ASP A 70 1.61 -9.59 -5.45
CA ASP A 70 2.61 -9.96 -6.45
C ASP A 70 2.83 -11.48 -6.48
N PRO A 71 2.59 -12.16 -7.62
CA PRO A 71 2.73 -13.61 -7.73
C PRO A 71 4.18 -14.08 -7.52
N GLU A 72 5.18 -13.22 -7.73
CA GLU A 72 6.60 -13.59 -7.54
C GLU A 72 6.97 -13.72 -6.06
N VAL A 73 6.18 -13.14 -5.15
CA VAL A 73 6.42 -13.25 -3.71
C VAL A 73 5.72 -14.49 -3.17
N GLU A 74 6.48 -15.46 -2.68
CA GLU A 74 5.91 -16.65 -2.03
C GLU A 74 5.16 -16.29 -0.75
N PHE A 75 3.91 -16.74 -0.67
CA PHE A 75 3.08 -16.57 0.52
C PHE A 75 2.30 -17.86 0.79
N PRO A 76 2.65 -18.63 1.85
CA PRO A 76 2.07 -19.96 2.11
C PRO A 76 0.54 -19.98 2.16
N LEU A 77 -0.05 -18.94 2.76
CA LEU A 77 -1.51 -18.83 2.86
C LEU A 77 -2.15 -18.64 1.47
N ARG A 78 -1.55 -17.87 0.55
CA ARG A 78 -2.07 -17.74 -0.83
C ARG A 78 -2.11 -19.09 -1.52
N THR A 79 -1.01 -19.84 -1.46
CA THR A 79 -0.94 -21.19 -2.04
C THR A 79 -2.01 -22.11 -1.48
N TRP A 80 -2.28 -22.03 -0.17
CA TRP A 80 -3.35 -22.81 0.45
C TRP A 80 -4.73 -22.38 -0.06
N ILE A 81 -5.02 -21.07 -0.17
CA ILE A 81 -6.30 -20.55 -0.68
C ILE A 81 -6.55 -21.04 -2.11
N GLU A 82 -5.55 -20.94 -2.98
CA GLU A 82 -5.63 -21.37 -4.39
C GLU A 82 -5.96 -22.86 -4.53
N GLN A 83 -5.38 -23.70 -3.67
CA GLN A 83 -5.56 -25.15 -3.71
C GLN A 83 -6.87 -25.62 -3.08
N ASN A 84 -7.36 -24.94 -2.04
CA ASN A 84 -8.44 -25.45 -1.20
C ASN A 84 -9.75 -24.67 -1.38
N THR A 85 -9.70 -23.43 -1.87
CA THR A 85 -10.88 -22.53 -1.94
C THR A 85 -10.98 -21.79 -3.28
N PRO A 86 -11.09 -22.49 -4.43
CA PRO A 86 -11.14 -21.86 -5.75
C PRO A 86 -12.38 -20.97 -5.97
N ASN A 87 -13.47 -21.25 -5.28
CA ASN A 87 -14.67 -20.40 -5.25
C ASN A 87 -14.40 -19.03 -4.61
N VAL A 88 -13.54 -18.98 -3.58
CA VAL A 88 -13.11 -17.72 -2.93
C VAL A 88 -12.25 -16.89 -3.88
N ILE A 89 -11.31 -17.53 -4.60
CA ILE A 89 -10.52 -16.85 -5.65
C ILE A 89 -11.47 -16.23 -6.70
N SER A 90 -12.41 -17.03 -7.21
CA SER A 90 -13.39 -16.57 -8.19
C SER A 90 -14.25 -15.41 -7.67
N PHE A 91 -14.60 -15.42 -6.39
CA PHE A 91 -15.31 -14.33 -5.73
C PHE A 91 -14.47 -13.05 -5.66
N VAL A 92 -13.18 -13.17 -5.30
CA VAL A 92 -12.26 -12.02 -5.25
C VAL A 92 -12.12 -11.39 -6.63
N ASP A 93 -11.98 -12.18 -7.69
CA ASP A 93 -11.88 -11.67 -9.05
C ASP A 93 -13.15 -10.94 -9.49
N ARG A 94 -14.34 -11.49 -9.21
CA ARG A 94 -15.62 -10.81 -9.49
C ARG A 94 -15.72 -9.46 -8.76
N MET A 95 -15.35 -9.41 -7.49
CA MET A 95 -15.39 -8.18 -6.70
C MET A 95 -14.37 -7.15 -7.22
N LYS A 96 -13.16 -7.60 -7.59
CA LYS A 96 -12.11 -6.77 -8.19
C LYS A 96 -12.61 -6.11 -9.47
N GLU A 97 -13.11 -6.89 -10.42
CA GLU A 97 -13.63 -6.38 -11.70
C GLU A 97 -14.80 -5.42 -11.51
N LYS A 98 -15.70 -5.70 -10.56
CA LYS A 98 -16.90 -4.89 -10.31
C LYS A 98 -16.57 -3.56 -9.62
N CYS A 99 -15.67 -3.57 -8.63
CA CYS A 99 -15.35 -2.38 -7.83
C CYS A 99 -14.22 -1.54 -8.42
N PHE A 100 -13.30 -2.17 -9.17
CA PHE A 100 -12.07 -1.55 -9.66
C PHE A 100 -11.79 -1.99 -11.10
N PRO A 101 -12.61 -1.54 -12.08
CA PRO A 101 -12.45 -1.92 -13.48
C PRO A 101 -11.11 -1.45 -14.08
N ASP A 102 -10.48 -0.45 -13.47
CA ASP A 102 -9.19 0.15 -13.80
C ASP A 102 -8.04 -0.34 -12.91
N TRP A 103 -8.19 -1.49 -12.25
CA TRP A 103 -7.20 -2.06 -11.31
C TRP A 103 -5.75 -2.00 -11.81
N GLU A 104 -5.50 -2.47 -13.03
CA GLU A 104 -4.16 -2.50 -13.62
C GLU A 104 -3.57 -1.11 -13.89
N ASP A 105 -4.41 -0.13 -14.21
CA ASP A 105 -3.98 1.25 -14.42
C ASP A 105 -3.58 1.88 -13.09
N MET A 106 -4.38 1.66 -12.04
CA MET A 106 -4.06 2.10 -10.69
C MET A 106 -2.70 1.56 -10.24
N LEU A 107 -2.42 0.27 -10.40
CA LEU A 107 -1.15 -0.32 -9.97
C LEU A 107 0.07 0.29 -10.68
N LYS A 108 -0.05 0.68 -11.95
CA LYS A 108 1.05 1.25 -12.75
C LYS A 108 1.28 2.74 -12.47
N ASN A 109 0.20 3.47 -12.19
CA ASN A 109 0.22 4.92 -12.07
C ASN A 109 0.15 5.41 -10.62
N LEU A 110 0.05 4.51 -9.63
CA LEU A 110 0.00 4.86 -8.22
C LEU A 110 1.32 5.50 -7.77
N ASP A 111 1.27 6.82 -7.61
CA ASP A 111 2.37 7.60 -7.06
C ASP A 111 2.08 7.96 -5.59
N LEU A 112 2.63 7.16 -4.68
CA LEU A 112 2.54 7.38 -3.24
C LEU A 112 3.40 8.57 -2.76
N ASN A 113 4.25 9.12 -3.63
CA ASN A 113 5.27 10.11 -3.32
C ASN A 113 5.10 11.40 -4.14
N SER A 114 3.86 11.80 -4.41
CA SER A 114 3.52 13.02 -5.18
C SER A 114 4.12 14.31 -4.63
N HIS A 115 4.43 14.34 -3.33
CA HIS A 115 5.03 15.47 -2.62
C HIS A 115 6.57 15.48 -2.68
N LEU A 116 7.22 14.39 -3.08
CA LEU A 116 8.65 14.35 -3.31
C LEU A 116 8.94 14.90 -4.72
N PRO A 117 10.00 15.72 -4.90
CA PRO A 117 10.38 16.20 -6.22
C PRO A 117 10.62 15.01 -7.17
N LYS A 118 9.78 14.87 -8.17
CA LYS A 118 9.97 13.85 -9.21
C LYS A 118 11.17 14.24 -10.04
N GLU A 119 12.12 13.32 -10.21
CA GLU A 119 13.12 13.45 -11.26
C GLU A 119 12.39 13.59 -12.60
N LYS A 120 12.60 14.70 -13.31
CA LYS A 120 12.04 14.90 -14.63
C LYS A 120 12.58 13.78 -15.52
N LYS A 121 11.73 12.84 -15.92
CA LYS A 121 12.06 11.94 -17.03
C LYS A 121 12.23 12.82 -18.26
N GLU A 122 13.46 12.92 -18.74
CA GLU A 122 13.78 13.58 -20.00
C GLU A 122 13.07 12.82 -21.13
N GLU A 123 12.14 13.49 -21.81
CA GLU A 123 11.68 13.02 -23.11
C GLU A 123 12.86 13.13 -24.10
N PRO A 124 13.13 12.12 -24.94
CA PRO A 124 14.19 12.22 -25.93
C PRO A 124 13.85 13.34 -26.92
N ALA A 125 14.65 14.40 -26.89
CA ALA A 125 14.51 15.54 -27.76
C ALA A 125 14.66 15.13 -29.23
N GLU A 126 13.65 15.42 -30.05
CA GLU A 126 13.76 15.41 -31.50
C GLU A 126 14.80 16.44 -31.96
N GLU A 127 15.82 15.95 -32.66
CA GLU A 127 16.90 16.68 -33.29
C GLU A 127 16.39 17.49 -34.50
N LYS A 128 16.55 18.83 -34.46
CA LYS A 128 16.72 19.67 -35.66
C LYS A 128 17.77 20.76 -35.44
N THR A 129 18.56 20.91 -36.50
CA THR A 129 19.88 21.50 -36.69
C THR A 129 19.91 23.02 -36.94
N ASP A 130 21.08 23.63 -36.62
CA ASP A 130 21.80 24.78 -37.23
C ASP A 130 21.06 26.14 -37.50
N GLU A 131 21.59 27.37 -37.31
CA GLU A 131 22.96 27.90 -37.18
C GLU A 131 22.92 29.39 -36.65
N LYS A 132 23.73 29.69 -35.62
CA LYS A 132 24.60 30.88 -35.32
C LYS A 132 24.19 32.40 -35.40
N LYS A 133 24.75 33.12 -34.40
CA LYS A 133 25.24 34.56 -34.29
C LYS A 133 24.39 35.45 -33.36
N GLU A 134 24.89 36.32 -32.48
CA GLU A 134 26.21 36.81 -32.01
C GLU A 134 25.95 37.54 -30.66
N ALA A 135 26.89 37.50 -29.69
CA ALA A 135 26.91 38.33 -28.46
C ALA A 135 27.44 39.76 -28.77
N PRO A 136 27.32 40.81 -27.92
CA PRO A 136 28.00 40.98 -26.62
C PRO A 136 27.17 41.75 -25.54
N GLU A 137 27.25 41.58 -24.21
CA GLU A 137 28.31 41.73 -23.17
C GLU A 137 27.97 42.90 -22.20
N LYS A 138 28.29 42.69 -20.91
CA LYS A 138 28.43 43.64 -19.75
C LYS A 138 27.14 44.01 -18.99
N THR A 139 27.08 44.10 -17.65
CA THR A 139 28.10 44.29 -16.60
C THR A 139 27.52 43.91 -15.22
N GLU A 140 28.37 43.44 -14.29
CA GLU A 140 28.53 43.80 -12.83
C GLU A 140 27.35 44.48 -12.08
N GLU A 141 27.02 44.28 -10.79
CA GLU A 141 27.69 43.90 -9.53
C GLU A 141 26.56 43.67 -8.48
N VAL A 142 26.52 42.62 -7.64
CA VAL A 142 27.07 42.47 -6.27
C VAL A 142 26.28 43.16 -5.12
N LYS A 143 25.98 42.34 -4.07
CA LYS A 143 25.65 42.61 -2.63
C LYS A 143 24.24 43.13 -2.30
N GLU A 144 23.60 42.76 -1.19
CA GLU A 144 24.12 42.37 0.14
C GLU A 144 23.08 41.59 0.98
N GLU A 145 23.60 40.85 1.97
CA GLU A 145 22.92 39.96 2.92
C GLU A 145 22.36 40.70 4.15
N ALA A 146 21.34 40.12 4.81
CA ALA A 146 21.14 40.08 6.28
C ALA A 146 19.90 39.19 6.59
N LYS A 147 19.99 37.91 6.99
CA LYS A 147 20.31 37.31 8.32
C LYS A 147 19.46 37.78 9.52
N VAL A 148 18.90 36.75 10.21
CA VAL A 148 18.70 36.59 11.67
C VAL A 148 17.46 37.29 12.27
N ASN A 149 16.64 36.75 13.19
CA ASN A 149 16.52 35.46 13.91
C ASN A 149 15.36 35.60 14.94
N GLY A 150 14.74 34.48 15.35
CA GLY A 150 14.03 34.25 16.63
C GLY A 150 12.81 35.13 16.94
N GLU A 151 11.83 34.82 17.79
CA GLU A 151 11.45 33.77 18.76
C GLU A 151 9.93 34.00 18.97
N LYS A 152 9.05 32.99 18.95
CA LYS A 152 8.54 32.20 20.09
C LYS A 152 8.03 33.01 21.31
N GLU A 153 6.72 33.12 21.46
CA GLU A 153 5.95 33.14 22.74
C GLU A 153 4.47 32.86 22.40
N GLU A 154 3.91 31.68 22.69
CA GLU A 154 3.24 31.22 23.92
C GLU A 154 1.84 31.83 24.24
N LYS A 155 0.90 30.90 24.48
CA LYS A 155 -0.27 30.92 25.40
C LYS A 155 -1.62 31.54 24.99
N LYS A 156 -2.63 30.66 24.92
CA LYS A 156 -3.85 30.62 25.79
C LYS A 156 -4.63 29.34 25.43
N ALA A 157 -4.82 28.36 26.31
CA ALA A 157 -5.70 28.34 27.49
C ALA A 157 -7.17 28.61 27.12
N GLU A 158 -7.94 27.54 26.94
CA GLU A 158 -9.23 27.29 27.59
C GLU A 158 -9.46 25.78 27.70
#